data_AF-A0A933ZYY1-F1
#
_entry.id   AF-A0A933ZYY1-F1
#
_cell.length_a   1.000
_cell.length_b   1.000
_cell.length_c   1.000
_cell.angle_alpha   90.00
_cell.angle_beta   90.00
_cell.angle_gamma   90.00
#
_symmetry.space_group_name_H-M   'P 1'
#
loop_
_entity.id
_entity.type
_entity.pdbx_description
1 polymer ?
#
loop_
_entity_poly.entity_id
_entity_poly.type
_entity_poly.pdbx_seq_one_letter_code
_entity_poly.pdbx_strand_id
1 'polypeptide(L)'
;MLSLKRRAIDLARLDASPFRALTGSSERMTKMNTSRLLRTAIFAVASINLSGCVATVAESFRQNGARRAAFDLQCPASELKLVALGKRLDDPGVDGSEIGVQGCGRQAVYVKMFAPGGGPWILNSVEVRQPQTTPPSSSLP
;
A
#
# COMPACT_ATOMS: atom_id res chain seq x y z
N MET A 1 -22.07 -16.08 -21.42
CA MET A 1 -21.35 -17.23 -22.02
C MET A 1 -19.87 -16.93 -21.99
N LEU A 2 -19.07 -17.86 -21.43
CA LEU A 2 -17.59 -17.98 -21.49
C LEU A 2 -16.80 -16.89 -20.71
N SER A 3 -15.79 -17.15 -19.88
CA SER A 3 -15.04 -18.37 -19.57
C SER A 3 -14.17 -18.07 -18.33
N LEU A 4 -14.52 -18.62 -17.16
CA LEU A 4 -13.65 -18.65 -15.98
C LEU A 4 -12.50 -19.64 -16.22
N LYS A 5 -11.31 -19.15 -16.57
CA LYS A 5 -10.08 -19.96 -16.60
C LYS A 5 -9.52 -20.07 -15.18
N ARG A 6 -9.87 -21.18 -14.53
CA ARG A 6 -9.20 -21.70 -13.32
C ARG A 6 -7.72 -21.93 -13.63
N ARG A 7 -6.82 -21.32 -12.86
CA ARG A 7 -5.44 -21.80 -12.73
C ARG A 7 -5.33 -22.44 -11.36
N ALA A 8 -5.47 -23.77 -11.35
CA ALA A 8 -4.94 -24.61 -10.29
C ALA A 8 -3.41 -24.47 -10.35
N ILE A 9 -2.80 -24.11 -9.22
CA ILE A 9 -1.36 -24.26 -9.03
C ILE A 9 -1.20 -25.52 -8.20
N ASP A 10 -0.62 -26.52 -8.85
CA ASP A 10 -0.26 -27.81 -8.30
C ASP A 10 0.60 -27.67 -7.05
N LEU A 11 0.02 -28.07 -5.92
CA LEU A 11 0.76 -28.51 -4.74
C LEU A 11 1.24 -29.94 -5.01
N ALA A 12 2.49 -30.07 -5.45
CA ALA A 12 3.22 -31.33 -5.48
C ALA A 12 4.60 -31.07 -4.84
N ARG A 13 4.87 -31.65 -3.66
CA ARG A 13 5.43 -33.00 -3.46
C ARG A 13 6.95 -32.86 -3.22
N LEU A 14 7.34 -32.83 -1.94
CA LEU A 14 8.05 -33.92 -1.26
C LEU A 14 9.42 -34.20 -1.89
N ASP A 15 10.48 -33.79 -1.20
CA ASP A 15 11.66 -34.64 -1.08
C ASP A 15 12.19 -34.59 0.35
N ALA A 16 11.83 -35.64 1.10
CA ALA A 16 12.48 -36.03 2.33
C ALA A 16 13.78 -36.75 1.96
N SER A 17 14.93 -36.14 2.27
CA SER A 17 16.21 -36.84 2.18
C SER A 17 16.63 -37.38 3.56
N PRO A 18 17.04 -38.66 3.64
CA PRO A 18 17.36 -39.33 4.89
C PRO A 18 18.75 -38.99 5.43
N PHE A 19 18.83 -39.02 6.75
CA PHE A 19 20.04 -39.12 7.57
C PHE A 19 21.07 -40.10 6.97
N ARG A 20 22.26 -39.59 6.64
CA ARG A 20 23.48 -40.39 6.55
C ARG A 20 24.52 -39.81 7.49
N ALA A 21 24.64 -40.43 8.67
CA ALA A 21 25.81 -40.32 9.51
C ALA A 21 26.94 -41.16 8.88
N LEU A 22 28.05 -40.52 8.52
CA LEU A 22 29.34 -41.18 8.40
C LEU A 22 30.39 -40.29 9.07
N THR A 23 30.79 -40.76 10.24
CA THR A 23 32.00 -40.43 10.96
C THR A 23 33.23 -40.67 10.08
N GLY A 24 34.21 -39.77 10.17
CA GLY A 24 35.62 -40.11 9.94
C GLY A 24 36.24 -39.52 8.68
N SER A 25 37.12 -38.54 8.89
CA SER A 25 38.56 -38.67 8.59
C SER A 25 39.16 -37.42 7.95
N SER A 26 40.27 -37.01 8.57
CA SER A 26 41.43 -36.39 7.95
C SER A 26 41.34 -34.90 7.61
N GLU A 27 41.94 -34.13 8.51
CA GLU A 27 42.47 -32.79 8.29
C GLU A 27 43.42 -32.78 7.08
N ARG A 28 42.86 -32.65 5.87
CA ARG A 28 43.62 -32.14 4.73
C ARG A 28 43.32 -30.67 4.61
N MET A 29 44.33 -29.90 5.00
CA MET A 29 44.54 -28.48 4.73
C MET A 29 44.49 -28.23 3.21
N THR A 30 43.30 -28.24 2.63
CA THR A 30 43.09 -27.67 1.30
C THR A 30 43.03 -26.16 1.47
N LYS A 31 44.05 -25.46 0.97
CA LYS A 31 43.97 -24.05 0.57
C LYS A 31 42.67 -23.88 -0.20
N MET A 32 41.62 -23.44 0.48
CA MET A 32 40.36 -23.07 -0.14
C MET A 32 40.67 -21.91 -1.07
N ASN A 33 40.30 -22.07 -2.34
CA ASN A 33 40.24 -20.98 -3.30
C ASN A 33 39.26 -19.92 -2.79
N THR A 34 39.78 -18.98 -2.00
CA THR A 34 39.10 -17.85 -1.34
C THR A 34 38.31 -16.99 -2.34
N SER A 35 38.60 -17.11 -3.63
CA SER A 35 37.95 -16.38 -4.72
C SER A 35 36.53 -16.87 -5.07
N ARG A 36 36.20 -18.15 -4.80
CA ARG A 36 34.87 -18.71 -5.14
C ARG A 36 33.85 -18.51 -4.02
N LEU A 37 34.28 -18.53 -2.76
CA LEU A 37 33.41 -18.29 -1.59
C LEU A 37 33.03 -16.81 -1.42
N LEU A 38 33.92 -15.89 -1.83
CA LEU A 38 33.64 -14.44 -1.77
C LEU A 38 32.54 -14.02 -2.78
N ARG A 39 32.50 -14.65 -3.97
CA ARG A 39 31.52 -14.31 -5.02
C ARG A 39 30.10 -14.73 -4.67
N THR A 40 29.90 -15.91 -4.09
CA THR A 40 28.59 -16.38 -3.63
C THR A 40 28.05 -15.55 -2.47
N ALA A 41 28.91 -15.08 -1.57
CA ALA A 41 28.51 -14.19 -0.47
C ALA A 41 27.97 -12.83 -0.99
N ILE A 42 28.58 -12.27 -2.05
CA ILE A 42 28.12 -11.00 -2.66
C ILE A 42 26.73 -11.14 -3.29
N PHE A 43 26.44 -12.25 -3.97
CA PHE A 43 25.11 -12.48 -4.57
C PHE A 43 24.00 -12.73 -3.52
N ALA A 44 24.32 -13.38 -2.40
CA ALA A 44 23.34 -13.64 -1.34
C ALA A 44 22.93 -12.37 -0.56
N VAL A 45 23.82 -11.39 -0.41
CA VAL A 45 23.51 -10.11 0.25
C VAL A 45 22.69 -9.19 -0.67
N ALA A 46 22.88 -9.29 -1.99
CA ALA A 46 22.15 -8.46 -2.96
C ALA A 46 20.64 -8.75 -3.03
N SER A 47 20.19 -9.95 -2.67
CA SER A 47 18.77 -10.36 -2.78
C SER A 47 17.84 -9.88 -1.65
N ILE A 48 18.34 -9.24 -0.60
CA ILE A 48 17.55 -8.94 0.60
C ILE A 48 16.74 -7.61 0.49
N ASN A 49 16.95 -6.78 -0.52
CA ASN A 49 16.42 -5.40 -0.54
C ASN A 49 15.23 -5.13 -1.48
N LEU A 50 14.50 -6.14 -1.96
CA LEU A 50 13.33 -5.95 -2.84
C LEU A 50 11.97 -6.08 -2.14
N SER A 51 11.84 -5.59 -0.91
CA SER A 51 10.51 -5.33 -0.33
C SER A 51 9.95 -4.04 -0.95
N GLY A 52 9.22 -4.17 -2.07
CA GLY A 52 8.47 -3.06 -2.64
C GLY A 52 7.38 -2.60 -1.68
N CYS A 53 7.55 -1.45 -1.05
CA CYS A 53 6.52 -0.83 -0.23
C CYS A 53 5.33 -0.45 -1.12
N VAL A 54 4.20 -1.13 -0.95
CA VAL A 54 2.94 -0.71 -1.56
C VAL A 54 2.46 0.54 -0.81
N ALA A 55 2.35 1.66 -1.53
CA ALA A 55 1.82 2.89 -0.93
C ALA A 55 0.35 2.69 -0.54
N THR A 56 0.03 3.01 0.71
CA THR A 56 -1.36 2.98 1.20
C THR A 56 -2.16 4.13 0.60
N VAL A 57 -3.49 4.09 0.71
CA VAL A 57 -4.39 5.18 0.29
C VAL A 57 -3.96 6.50 0.92
N ALA A 58 -3.72 6.51 2.23
CA ALA A 58 -3.29 7.72 2.94
C ALA A 58 -1.92 8.21 2.48
N GLU A 59 -0.94 7.33 2.31
CA GLU A 59 0.40 7.73 1.89
C GLU A 59 0.40 8.26 0.45
N SER A 60 -0.27 7.56 -0.45
CA SER A 60 -0.44 7.97 -1.84
C SER A 60 -1.16 9.32 -1.95
N PHE A 61 -2.14 9.59 -1.08
CA PHE A 61 -2.82 10.88 -1.02
C PHE A 61 -1.94 11.99 -0.43
N ARG A 62 -1.17 11.72 0.63
CA ARG A 62 -0.28 12.71 1.24
C ARG A 62 0.78 13.22 0.26
N GLN A 63 1.33 12.32 -0.56
CA GLN A 63 2.37 12.68 -1.52
C GLN A 63 1.85 13.58 -2.65
N ASN A 64 0.65 13.32 -3.18
CA ASN A 64 0.19 13.96 -4.42
C ASN A 64 -1.13 14.74 -4.30
N GLY A 65 -2.01 14.37 -3.36
CA GLY A 65 -3.35 14.96 -3.18
C GLY A 65 -3.41 16.06 -2.12
N ALA A 66 -2.59 16.01 -1.07
CA ALA A 66 -2.71 16.90 0.08
C ALA A 66 -2.55 18.40 -0.25
N ARG A 67 -1.60 18.76 -1.12
CA ARG A 67 -1.41 20.15 -1.55
C ARG A 67 -2.63 20.68 -2.32
N ARG A 68 -3.23 19.83 -3.15
CA ARG A 68 -4.43 20.17 -3.91
C ARG A 68 -5.63 20.34 -2.99
N ALA A 69 -5.80 19.44 -2.02
CA ALA A 69 -6.85 19.56 -1.03
C ALA A 69 -6.72 20.82 -0.17
N ALA A 70 -5.51 21.23 0.19
CA ALA A 70 -5.26 22.48 0.90
C ALA A 70 -5.73 23.69 0.07
N PHE A 71 -5.45 23.69 -1.23
CA PHE A 71 -5.90 24.73 -2.15
C PHE A 71 -7.42 24.73 -2.33
N ASP A 72 -8.02 23.58 -2.66
CA ASP A 72 -9.45 23.46 -2.94
C ASP A 72 -10.30 23.82 -1.71
N LEU A 73 -9.82 23.44 -0.51
CA LEU A 73 -10.47 23.75 0.76
C LEU A 73 -10.11 25.14 1.30
N GLN A 74 -9.14 25.85 0.71
CA GLN A 74 -8.56 27.08 1.25
C GLN A 74 -8.13 26.92 2.71
N CYS A 75 -7.49 25.79 3.01
CA CYS A 75 -7.19 25.35 4.36
C CYS A 75 -5.72 24.92 4.44
N PRO A 76 -4.96 25.31 5.47
CA PRO A 76 -3.57 24.88 5.59
C PRO A 76 -3.48 23.35 5.70
N ALA A 77 -2.47 22.76 5.07
CA ALA A 77 -2.32 21.30 5.01
C ALA A 77 -2.23 20.63 6.40
N SER A 78 -1.78 21.37 7.42
CA SER A 78 -1.71 20.93 8.82
C SER A 78 -3.08 20.76 9.49
N GLU A 79 -4.13 21.42 8.98
CA GLU A 79 -5.50 21.35 9.52
C GLU A 79 -6.37 20.35 8.75
N LEU A 80 -5.84 19.76 7.68
CA LEU A 80 -6.53 18.73 6.91
C LEU A 80 -6.51 17.40 7.65
N LYS A 81 -7.69 16.78 7.74
CA LYS A 81 -7.89 15.44 8.28
C LYS A 81 -8.37 14.51 7.16
N LEU A 82 -7.68 13.40 6.98
CA LEU A 82 -8.07 12.35 6.04
C LEU A 82 -9.13 11.45 6.67
N VAL A 83 -10.17 11.14 5.90
CA VAL A 83 -11.29 10.29 6.30
C VAL A 83 -11.42 9.17 5.29
N ALA A 84 -11.42 7.94 5.76
CA ALA A 84 -11.66 6.77 4.91
C ALA A 84 -13.08 6.79 4.34
N LEU A 85 -13.21 6.62 3.03
CA LEU A 85 -14.49 6.45 2.34
C LEU A 85 -14.47 5.10 1.63
N GLY A 86 -15.25 4.15 2.14
CA GLY A 86 -15.31 2.76 1.64
C GLY A 86 -14.13 1.89 2.06
N LYS A 87 -12.90 2.25 1.69
CA LYS A 87 -11.66 1.52 2.05
C LYS A 87 -10.96 2.15 3.25
N ARG A 88 -10.20 1.34 3.99
CA ARG A 88 -9.40 1.85 5.11
C ARG A 88 -8.19 2.63 4.57
N LEU A 89 -7.68 3.56 5.38
CA LEU A 89 -6.55 4.41 5.00
C LEU A 89 -5.23 3.63 4.84
N ASP A 90 -5.13 2.49 5.51
CA ASP A 90 -4.02 1.53 5.46
C ASP A 90 -4.11 0.55 4.27
N ASP A 91 -5.23 0.53 3.54
CA ASP A 91 -5.37 -0.33 2.36
C ASP A 91 -4.48 0.17 1.21
N PRO A 92 -4.09 -0.72 0.28
CA PRO A 92 -3.37 -0.34 -0.94
C PRO A 92 -4.10 0.76 -1.73
N GLY A 93 -3.37 1.83 -2.08
CA GLY A 93 -3.88 2.94 -2.86
C GLY A 93 -4.03 2.59 -4.35
N VAL A 94 -5.00 1.74 -4.66
CA VAL A 94 -5.33 1.33 -6.04
C VAL A 94 -6.27 2.29 -6.73
N ASP A 95 -6.46 2.13 -8.03
CA ASP A 95 -7.35 2.97 -8.82
C ASP A 95 -8.81 2.83 -8.38
N GLY A 96 -9.55 3.93 -8.43
CA GLY A 96 -10.89 4.02 -7.88
C GLY A 96 -10.94 4.10 -6.35
N SER A 97 -9.80 4.17 -5.65
CA SER A 97 -9.81 4.48 -4.21
C SER A 97 -10.35 5.88 -3.98
N GLU A 98 -11.21 6.02 -2.98
CA GLU A 98 -11.79 7.29 -2.56
C GLU A 98 -11.23 7.69 -1.20
N ILE A 99 -11.06 8.99 -1.00
CA ILE A 99 -10.63 9.54 0.27
C ILE A 99 -11.36 10.84 0.55
N GLY A 100 -11.92 10.94 1.75
CA GLY A 100 -12.50 12.17 2.27
C GLY A 100 -11.40 13.03 2.88
N VAL A 101 -11.52 14.35 2.72
CA VAL A 101 -10.67 15.33 3.38
C VAL A 101 -11.58 16.33 4.07
N GLN A 102 -11.29 16.62 5.34
CA GLN A 102 -12.02 17.61 6.14
C GLN A 102 -11.03 18.63 6.70
N GLY A 103 -11.39 19.91 6.66
CA GLY A 103 -10.57 20.98 7.21
C GLY A 103 -11.28 22.33 7.09
N CYS A 104 -11.06 23.23 8.04
CA CYS A 104 -11.60 24.60 8.02
C CYS A 104 -13.14 24.67 7.81
N GLY A 105 -13.88 23.72 8.38
CA GLY A 105 -15.35 23.65 8.24
C GLY A 105 -15.86 23.13 6.89
N ARG A 106 -14.96 22.68 6.01
CA ARG A 106 -15.28 22.20 4.66
C ARG A 106 -14.88 20.73 4.53
N GLN A 107 -15.56 20.00 3.64
CA GLN A 107 -15.22 18.62 3.32
C GLN A 107 -15.20 18.42 1.80
N ALA A 108 -14.30 17.55 1.33
CA ALA A 108 -14.20 17.17 -0.07
C ALA A 108 -13.89 15.68 -0.20
N VAL A 109 -14.30 15.09 -1.33
CA VAL A 109 -14.00 13.72 -1.70
C VAL A 109 -13.09 13.73 -2.91
N TYR A 110 -12.01 12.96 -2.85
CA TYR A 110 -11.10 12.75 -3.98
C TYR A 110 -11.14 11.29 -4.40
N VAL A 111 -11.07 11.07 -5.72
CA VAL A 111 -10.94 9.74 -6.32
C VAL A 111 -9.59 9.62 -7.02
N LYS A 112 -8.95 8.46 -6.88
CA LYS A 112 -7.72 8.15 -7.61
C LYS A 112 -8.07 7.65 -9.00
N MET A 113 -7.67 8.41 -10.02
CA MET A 113 -7.86 7.97 -11.41
C MET A 113 -6.82 6.92 -11.81
N PHE A 114 -7.23 6.00 -12.68
CA PHE A 114 -6.34 5.03 -13.28
C PHE A 114 -5.36 5.71 -14.25
N ALA A 115 -4.06 5.56 -14.02
CA ALA A 115 -3.02 5.90 -14.98
C ALA A 115 -1.77 5.02 -14.79
N PRO A 116 -1.02 4.73 -15.86
CA PRO A 116 0.27 4.03 -15.75
C PRO A 116 1.21 4.80 -14.80
N GLY A 117 1.68 4.15 -13.74
CA GLY A 117 2.54 4.77 -12.72
C GLY A 117 1.79 5.40 -11.53
N GLY A 118 0.47 5.22 -11.43
CA GLY A 118 -0.36 5.77 -10.36
C GLY A 118 -0.92 7.12 -10.76
N GLY A 119 -2.21 7.16 -11.08
CA GLY A 119 -2.85 8.38 -11.57
C GLY A 119 -3.12 9.42 -10.49
N PRO A 120 -3.50 10.64 -10.91
CA PRO A 120 -3.70 11.76 -10.02
C PRO A 120 -4.96 11.57 -9.15
N TRP A 121 -4.95 12.28 -8.02
CA TRP A 121 -6.15 12.48 -7.21
C TRP A 121 -6.98 13.61 -7.82
N ILE A 122 -8.23 13.31 -8.13
CA ILE A 122 -9.17 14.26 -8.73
C ILE A 122 -10.30 14.51 -7.75
N LEU A 123 -10.66 15.78 -7.63
CA LEU A 123 -11.79 16.22 -6.82
C LEU A 123 -13.08 15.64 -7.41
N ASN A 124 -13.77 14.82 -6.62
CA ASN A 124 -15.05 14.23 -6.98
C ASN A 124 -16.21 15.11 -6.51
N SER A 125 -16.18 15.54 -5.26
CA SER A 125 -17.21 16.42 -4.69
C SER A 125 -16.66 17.34 -3.61
N VAL A 126 -17.28 18.50 -3.45
CA VAL A 126 -17.06 19.42 -2.33
C VAL A 126 -18.39 19.61 -1.65
N GLU A 127 -18.40 19.41 -0.34
CA GLU A 127 -19.56 19.70 0.48
C GLU A 127 -19.15 20.72 1.53
N VAL A 128 -19.84 21.85 1.51
CA VAL A 128 -19.77 22.80 2.59
C VAL A 128 -20.70 22.25 3.65
N ARG A 129 -20.18 21.86 4.82
CA ARG A 129 -21.06 21.64 5.97
C ARG A 129 -21.70 22.99 6.27
N GLN A 130 -22.92 23.19 5.80
CA GLN A 130 -23.77 24.16 6.46
C GLN A 130 -23.85 23.71 7.91
N PRO A 131 -23.63 24.61 8.88
CA PRO A 131 -23.93 24.32 10.27
C PRO A 131 -25.32 23.68 10.25
N GLN A 132 -25.44 22.45 10.77
CA GLN A 132 -26.75 21.85 10.91
C GLN A 132 -27.52 22.78 11.84
N THR A 133 -28.29 23.69 11.27
CA THR A 133 -29.38 24.34 11.94
C THR A 133 -30.28 23.19 12.29
N THR A 134 -30.17 22.73 13.54
CA THR A 134 -31.07 21.74 14.11
C THR A 134 -32.47 22.17 13.68
N PRO A 135 -33.24 21.30 12.99
CA PRO A 135 -34.60 21.66 12.60
C PRO A 135 -35.31 22.10 13.88
N PRO A 136 -36.04 23.25 13.87
CA PRO A 136 -36.67 23.76 15.06
C PRO A 136 -37.52 22.62 15.64
N SER A 137 -37.14 22.21 16.85
CA SER A 137 -37.82 21.15 17.60
C SER A 137 -39.29 21.52 17.64
N SER A 138 -40.08 20.83 16.83
CA SER A 138 -41.51 21.05 16.72
C SER A 138 -42.13 20.38 17.94
N SER A 139 -42.09 21.07 19.07
CA SER A 139 -42.91 20.73 20.23
C SER A 139 -44.37 20.93 19.83
N LEU A 140 -45.04 19.84 19.47
CA LEU A 140 -46.49 19.83 19.28
C LEU A 140 -47.19 19.93 20.65
N PRO A 141 -48.32 20.67 20.74
CA PRO A 141 -49.17 20.80 21.92
C PRO A 141 -49.98 19.54 22.23
#